data_AF-A0A8S4S920-F1
#
_entry.id   AF-A0A8S4S920-F1
#
_cell.length_a   1.000
_cell.length_b   1.000
_cell.length_c   1.000
_cell.angle_alpha   90.00
_cell.angle_beta   90.00
_cell.angle_gamma   90.00
#
_symmetry.space_group_name_H-M   'P 1'
#
loop_
_entity.id
_entity.type
_entity.pdbx_description
1 polymer ?
#
loop_
_entity_poly.entity_id
_entity_poly.type
_entity_poly.pdbx_seq_one_letter_code
_entity_poly.pdbx_strand_id
1 'polypeptide(L)'
;MAEEPKSVNEEDLRQVKERMKLIVEADPAQYHNDYSLKRYLRAFKTVDSAFQAILKTNKWRVDYGVNELHDNKELIEKYKDKARVLRHRDIAGRPIVYIPAKNHSSSDRNIDELTKFIVYCLEDASKRCFEEVVDNLCIVFDLNNFTLSCMDYQVLKNLIWLLSRHYPERLGICLIINAPAFFSGCWAVIKGWLDENTARKVTFVNSEMELCQYLIPDILPTDI
;
A
#
# COMPACT_ATOMS: atom_id res chain seq x y z
N MET A 1 18.49 -2.77 6.43
CA MET A 1 18.28 -1.39 6.93
C MET A 1 17.30 -0.71 5.99
N ALA A 2 16.22 -0.11 6.50
CA ALA A 2 15.31 0.66 5.66
C ALA A 2 16.05 1.87 5.08
N GLU A 3 15.97 2.11 3.76
CA GLU A 3 16.43 3.39 3.19
C GLU A 3 15.66 4.52 3.89
N GLU A 4 16.39 5.51 4.42
CA GLU A 4 15.75 6.70 4.96
C GLU A 4 14.98 7.42 3.84
N PRO A 5 13.75 7.89 4.14
CA PRO A 5 12.97 8.62 3.14
C PRO A 5 13.73 9.87 2.72
N LYS A 6 13.71 10.18 1.41
CA LYS A 6 14.34 11.40 0.88
C LYS A 6 13.88 12.62 1.67
N SER A 7 14.82 13.43 2.12
CA SER A 7 14.54 14.69 2.81
C SER A 7 13.68 15.59 1.95
N VAL A 8 12.66 16.22 2.56
CA VAL A 8 11.79 17.20 1.91
C VAL A 8 12.37 18.58 2.17
N ASN A 9 12.35 19.47 1.17
CA ASN A 9 12.73 20.86 1.36
C ASN A 9 11.73 21.54 2.32
N GLU A 10 12.22 22.14 3.40
CA GLU A 10 11.39 22.79 4.41
C GLU A 10 10.60 23.99 3.85
N GLU A 11 11.12 24.67 2.83
CA GLU A 11 10.42 25.74 2.14
C GLU A 11 9.23 25.22 1.32
N ASP A 12 9.40 24.09 0.63
CA ASP A 12 8.30 23.44 -0.11
C ASP A 12 7.20 22.96 0.87
N LEU A 13 7.61 22.43 2.03
CA LEU A 13 6.67 22.04 3.08
C LEU A 13 5.89 23.25 3.62
N ARG A 14 6.57 24.37 3.88
CA ARG A 14 5.92 25.61 4.32
C ARG A 14 4.89 26.09 3.31
N GLN A 15 5.23 26.12 2.03
CA GLN A 15 4.31 26.56 0.97
C GLN A 15 3.09 25.63 0.83
N VAL A 16 3.26 24.31 0.89
CA VAL A 16 2.12 23.38 0.86
C VAL A 16 1.24 23.57 2.09
N LYS A 17 1.82 23.76 3.28
CA LYS A 17 1.06 24.05 4.51
C LYS A 17 0.21 25.30 4.39
N GLU A 18 0.77 26.38 3.86
CA GLU A 18 0.04 27.64 3.66
C GLU A 18 -1.15 27.46 2.73
N ARG A 19 -0.98 26.72 1.63
CA ARG A 19 -2.09 26.42 0.70
C ARG A 19 -3.14 25.52 1.34
N MET A 20 -2.71 24.50 2.09
CA MET A 20 -3.63 23.60 2.79
C MET A 20 -4.39 24.28 3.92
N LYS A 21 -3.81 25.30 4.58
CA LYS A 21 -4.49 26.06 5.63
C LYS A 21 -5.83 26.65 5.13
N LEU A 22 -5.84 27.25 3.95
CA LEU A 22 -7.06 27.80 3.35
C LEU A 22 -8.13 26.74 3.09
N ILE A 23 -7.72 25.52 2.70
CA ILE A 23 -8.62 24.40 2.45
C ILE A 23 -9.22 23.88 3.77
N VAL A 24 -8.38 23.72 4.80
CA VAL A 24 -8.79 23.22 6.13
C VAL A 24 -9.68 24.22 6.86
N GLU A 25 -9.44 25.52 6.70
CA GLU A 25 -10.32 26.57 7.23
C GLU A 25 -11.73 26.52 6.61
N ALA A 26 -11.84 26.15 5.33
CA ALA A 26 -13.12 25.97 4.65
C ALA A 26 -13.80 24.63 4.99
N ASP A 27 -13.00 23.55 5.14
CA ASP A 27 -13.47 22.21 5.46
C ASP A 27 -12.45 21.47 6.35
N PRO A 28 -12.67 21.44 7.68
CA PRO A 28 -11.77 20.78 8.62
C PRO A 28 -11.56 19.29 8.36
N ALA A 29 -12.48 18.62 7.64
CA ALA A 29 -12.34 17.20 7.31
C ALA A 29 -11.22 16.92 6.30
N GLN A 30 -10.71 17.95 5.60
CA GLN A 30 -9.62 17.83 4.62
C GLN A 30 -8.23 18.04 5.21
N TYR A 31 -8.11 17.92 6.54
CA TYR A 31 -6.85 18.06 7.25
C TYR A 31 -5.80 17.00 6.85
N HIS A 32 -4.55 17.45 6.71
CA HIS A 32 -3.37 16.60 6.60
C HIS A 32 -2.30 17.06 7.57
N ASN A 33 -1.66 16.11 8.27
CA ASN A 33 -0.51 16.38 9.11
C ASN A 33 0.79 16.49 8.29
N ASP A 34 1.87 16.92 8.94
CA ASP A 34 3.18 17.13 8.33
C ASP A 34 3.73 15.86 7.65
N TYR A 35 3.54 14.69 8.24
CA TYR A 35 3.99 13.41 7.69
C TYR A 35 3.30 13.11 6.36
N SER A 36 1.99 13.33 6.30
CA SER A 36 1.20 13.21 5.07
C SER A 36 1.68 14.20 4.01
N LEU A 37 1.85 15.48 4.34
CA LEU A 37 2.32 16.48 3.39
C LEU A 37 3.70 16.14 2.83
N LYS A 38 4.63 15.67 3.68
CA LYS A 38 5.95 15.21 3.27
C LYS A 38 5.87 14.01 2.31
N ARG A 39 4.96 13.05 2.51
CA ARG A 39 4.72 11.94 1.55
C ARG A 39 4.31 12.45 0.17
N TYR A 40 3.36 13.39 0.11
CA TYR A 40 2.94 13.97 -1.16
C TYR A 40 4.07 14.75 -1.84
N LEU A 41 4.85 15.54 -1.10
CA LEU A 41 6.00 16.25 -1.66
C LEU A 41 7.06 15.28 -2.22
N ARG A 42 7.36 14.20 -1.49
CA ARG A 42 8.29 13.15 -1.97
C ARG A 42 7.80 12.49 -3.26
N ALA A 43 6.51 12.19 -3.37
CA ALA A 43 5.95 11.53 -4.55
C ALA A 43 5.84 12.47 -5.76
N PHE A 44 5.28 13.67 -5.56
CA PHE A 44 4.88 14.58 -6.64
C PHE A 44 5.92 15.67 -6.95
N LYS A 45 7.03 15.71 -6.21
CA LYS A 45 8.27 16.49 -6.43
C LYS A 45 8.15 18.01 -6.35
N THR A 46 7.00 18.60 -6.66
CA THR A 46 6.77 20.05 -6.60
C THR A 46 5.59 20.38 -5.71
N VAL A 47 5.60 21.58 -5.13
CA VAL A 47 4.51 22.14 -4.30
C VAL A 47 3.17 22.08 -5.04
N ASP A 48 3.12 22.54 -6.29
CA ASP A 48 1.89 22.55 -7.09
C ASP A 48 1.34 21.15 -7.33
N SER A 49 2.20 20.22 -7.77
CA SER A 49 1.78 18.84 -8.06
C SER A 49 1.32 18.12 -6.80
N ALA A 50 2.02 18.31 -5.68
CA ALA A 50 1.66 17.73 -4.39
C ALA A 50 0.31 18.26 -3.90
N PHE A 51 0.11 19.59 -3.95
CA PHE A 51 -1.15 20.22 -3.56
C PHE A 51 -2.32 19.72 -4.41
N GLN A 52 -2.17 19.67 -5.74
CA GLN A 52 -3.21 19.16 -6.63
C GLN A 52 -3.51 17.67 -6.39
N ALA A 53 -2.50 16.86 -6.08
CA ALA A 53 -2.70 15.45 -5.75
C ALA A 53 -3.44 15.24 -4.42
N ILE A 54 -3.17 16.09 -3.42
CA ILE A 54 -3.92 16.11 -2.15
C ILE A 54 -5.40 16.40 -2.41
N LEU A 55 -5.71 17.48 -3.14
CA LEU A 55 -7.10 17.85 -3.44
C LEU A 55 -7.84 16.73 -4.21
N LYS A 56 -7.18 16.14 -5.21
CA LYS A 56 -7.73 14.99 -5.95
C LYS A 56 -7.97 13.80 -5.05
N THR A 57 -7.07 13.53 -4.11
CA THR A 57 -7.25 12.44 -3.15
C THR A 57 -8.40 12.73 -2.20
N ASN A 58 -8.51 13.93 -1.65
CA ASN A 58 -9.60 14.29 -0.74
C ASN A 58 -10.97 14.17 -1.42
N LYS A 59 -11.09 14.69 -2.64
CA LYS A 59 -12.30 14.50 -3.44
C LYS A 59 -12.60 13.02 -3.70
N TRP A 60 -11.60 12.25 -4.13
CA TRP A 60 -11.76 10.81 -4.36
C TRP A 60 -12.20 10.06 -3.10
N ARG A 61 -11.65 10.40 -1.92
CA ARG A 61 -12.00 9.75 -0.65
C ARG A 61 -13.48 9.91 -0.33
N VAL A 62 -14.04 11.09 -0.58
CA VAL A 62 -15.47 11.38 -0.40
C VAL A 62 -16.29 10.64 -1.44
N ASP A 63 -15.99 10.84 -2.72
CA ASP A 63 -16.76 10.26 -3.83
C ASP A 63 -16.76 8.71 -3.80
N TYR A 64 -15.66 8.11 -3.33
CA TYR A 64 -15.47 6.66 -3.25
C TYR A 64 -16.00 6.05 -1.94
N GLY A 65 -16.39 6.86 -0.94
CA GLY A 65 -16.90 6.40 0.34
C GLY A 65 -15.84 5.73 1.23
N VAL A 66 -14.59 6.20 1.21
CA VAL A 66 -13.46 5.55 1.90
C VAL A 66 -13.69 5.42 3.41
N ASN A 67 -14.31 6.42 4.03
CA ASN A 67 -14.56 6.43 5.47
C ASN A 67 -15.55 5.34 5.91
N GLU A 68 -16.44 4.91 5.02
CA GLU A 68 -17.51 3.93 5.29
C GLU A 68 -17.04 2.48 5.08
N LEU A 69 -15.88 2.27 4.46
CA LEU A 69 -15.39 0.93 4.11
C LEU A 69 -15.15 0.03 5.32
N HIS A 70 -14.82 0.61 6.49
CA HIS A 70 -14.63 -0.17 7.72
C HIS A 70 -15.94 -0.74 8.27
N ASP A 71 -17.08 -0.12 7.94
CA ASP A 71 -18.40 -0.54 8.40
C ASP A 71 -19.02 -1.59 7.47
N ASN A 72 -18.45 -1.78 6.27
CA ASN A 72 -18.90 -2.76 5.29
C ASN A 72 -18.43 -4.18 5.63
N LYS A 73 -19.04 -4.78 6.66
CA LYS A 73 -18.73 -6.13 7.14
C LYS A 73 -18.92 -7.22 6.09
N GLU A 74 -19.91 -7.07 5.21
CA GLU A 74 -20.18 -8.04 4.14
C GLU A 74 -19.02 -8.11 3.15
N LEU A 75 -18.52 -6.95 2.70
CA LEU A 75 -17.35 -6.87 1.82
C LEU A 75 -16.11 -7.47 2.48
N ILE A 76 -15.85 -7.11 3.74
CA ILE A 76 -14.69 -7.57 4.48
C ILE A 76 -14.73 -9.09 4.64
N GLU A 77 -15.88 -9.64 5.05
CA GLU A 77 -16.05 -11.08 5.25
C GLU A 77 -15.94 -11.85 3.92
N LYS A 78 -16.52 -11.32 2.84
CA LYS A 78 -16.47 -11.93 1.50
C LYS A 78 -15.05 -12.07 0.96
N TYR A 79 -14.17 -11.13 1.26
CA TYR A 79 -12.80 -11.07 0.71
C TYR A 79 -11.69 -11.28 1.74
N LYS A 80 -12.02 -11.65 2.98
CA LYS A 80 -11.06 -11.85 4.08
C LYS A 80 -9.92 -12.81 3.76
N ASP A 81 -10.15 -13.74 2.83
CA ASP A 81 -9.16 -14.73 2.40
C ASP A 81 -8.22 -14.21 1.29
N LYS A 82 -8.51 -13.05 0.68
CA LYS A 82 -7.68 -12.44 -0.36
C LYS A 82 -6.51 -11.66 0.20
N ALA A 83 -6.68 -11.04 1.37
CA ALA A 83 -5.64 -10.31 2.08
C ALA A 83 -6.02 -10.11 3.56
N ARG A 84 -5.02 -9.94 4.43
CA ARG A 84 -5.21 -9.71 5.87
C ARG A 84 -4.18 -8.73 6.40
N VAL A 85 -4.63 -7.70 7.14
CA VAL A 85 -3.73 -6.83 7.90
C VAL A 85 -3.39 -7.52 9.23
N LEU A 86 -2.13 -7.91 9.39
CA LEU A 86 -1.69 -8.70 10.54
C LEU A 86 -1.70 -7.87 11.83
N ARG A 87 -1.84 -8.56 12.96
CA ARG A 87 -1.71 -7.94 14.29
C ARG A 87 -0.26 -7.56 14.60
N HIS A 88 0.67 -8.40 14.16
CA HIS A 88 2.10 -8.21 14.32
C HIS A 88 2.66 -7.27 13.25
N ARG A 89 3.86 -6.77 13.51
CA ARG A 89 4.60 -5.85 12.65
C ARG A 89 5.84 -6.52 12.09
N ASP A 90 6.40 -5.92 11.03
CA ASP A 90 7.73 -6.29 10.57
C ASP A 90 8.79 -5.82 11.60
N ILE A 91 10.04 -6.25 11.43
CA ILE A 91 11.17 -5.91 12.31
C ILE A 91 11.44 -4.40 12.33
N ALA A 92 11.06 -3.68 11.27
CA ALA A 92 11.16 -2.23 11.19
C ALA A 92 9.96 -1.50 11.83
N GLY A 93 8.97 -2.22 12.37
CA GLY A 93 7.78 -1.65 13.01
C GLY A 93 6.61 -1.33 12.06
N ARG A 94 6.69 -1.74 10.79
CA ARG A 94 5.65 -1.50 9.78
C ARG A 94 4.45 -2.41 10.00
N PRO A 95 3.21 -1.89 9.86
CA PRO A 95 2.03 -2.74 9.68
C PRO A 95 2.21 -3.65 8.46
N ILE A 96 1.80 -4.91 8.60
CA ILE A 96 1.92 -5.91 7.54
C ILE A 96 0.57 -6.15 6.89
N VAL A 97 0.51 -6.02 5.56
CA VAL A 97 -0.59 -6.51 4.72
C VAL A 97 -0.14 -7.82 4.07
N TYR A 98 -0.73 -8.93 4.50
CA TYR A 98 -0.44 -10.26 3.98
C TYR A 98 -1.42 -10.64 2.86
N ILE A 99 -0.91 -11.15 1.74
CA ILE A 99 -1.68 -11.46 0.54
C ILE A 99 -1.31 -12.87 0.06
N PRO A 100 -2.14 -13.89 0.32
CA PRO A 100 -1.97 -15.22 -0.29
C PRO A 100 -2.37 -15.17 -1.78
N ALA A 101 -1.39 -15.13 -2.67
CA ALA A 101 -1.61 -14.95 -4.10
C ALA A 101 -2.42 -16.10 -4.73
N LYS A 102 -2.35 -17.30 -4.16
CA LYS A 102 -3.13 -18.48 -4.58
C LYS A 102 -4.65 -18.22 -4.60
N ASN A 103 -5.14 -17.30 -3.74
CA ASN A 103 -6.56 -17.02 -3.59
C ASN A 103 -7.06 -16.01 -4.62
N HIS A 104 -6.21 -15.43 -5.47
CA HIS A 104 -6.63 -14.48 -6.51
C HIS A 104 -6.93 -15.22 -7.82
N SER A 105 -7.76 -14.66 -8.69
CA SER A 105 -8.02 -15.20 -10.03
C SER A 105 -8.76 -14.17 -10.87
N SER A 106 -8.45 -14.12 -12.16
CA SER A 106 -9.13 -13.24 -13.11
C SER A 106 -10.49 -13.75 -13.58
N SER A 107 -10.81 -15.03 -13.34
CA SER A 107 -11.91 -15.75 -14.00
C SER A 107 -13.30 -15.47 -13.42
N ASP A 108 -13.39 -15.16 -12.13
CA ASP A 108 -14.67 -14.93 -11.45
C ASP A 108 -14.47 -13.99 -10.26
N ARG A 109 -14.70 -12.70 -10.48
CA ARG A 109 -14.57 -11.66 -9.46
C ARG A 109 -15.32 -10.39 -9.82
N ASN A 110 -15.68 -9.63 -8.79
CA ASN A 110 -16.08 -8.25 -8.92
C ASN A 110 -14.85 -7.35 -8.70
N ILE A 111 -14.41 -6.65 -9.76
CA ILE A 111 -13.24 -5.76 -9.75
C ILE A 111 -13.42 -4.61 -8.75
N ASP A 112 -14.61 -4.01 -8.75
CA ASP A 112 -14.87 -2.81 -7.97
C ASP A 112 -14.92 -3.15 -6.49
N GLU A 113 -15.55 -4.26 -6.13
CA GLU A 113 -15.56 -4.76 -4.76
C GLU A 113 -14.16 -5.16 -4.27
N LEU A 114 -13.39 -5.88 -5.09
CA LEU A 114 -12.00 -6.20 -4.74
C LEU A 114 -11.14 -4.94 -4.57
N THR A 115 -11.36 -3.93 -5.42
CA THR A 115 -10.65 -2.64 -5.29
C THR A 115 -11.05 -1.92 -4.00
N LYS A 116 -12.33 -1.93 -3.62
CA LYS A 116 -12.78 -1.43 -2.31
C LYS A 116 -12.15 -2.20 -1.15
N PHE A 117 -12.00 -3.52 -1.28
CA PHE A 117 -11.34 -4.34 -0.26
C PHE A 117 -9.84 -4.03 -0.14
N ILE A 118 -9.15 -3.75 -1.26
CA ILE A 118 -7.75 -3.27 -1.25
C ILE A 118 -7.66 -1.93 -0.50
N VAL A 119 -8.57 -0.98 -0.82
CA VAL A 119 -8.62 0.32 -0.14
C VAL A 119 -8.86 0.13 1.36
N TYR A 120 -9.79 -0.74 1.75
CA TYR A 120 -10.00 -1.10 3.16
C TYR A 120 -8.70 -1.60 3.83
N CYS A 121 -7.99 -2.54 3.22
CA CYS A 121 -6.73 -3.06 3.77
C CYS A 121 -5.65 -1.98 3.90
N LEU A 122 -5.54 -1.08 2.91
CA LEU A 122 -4.59 0.04 2.95
C LEU A 122 -4.94 1.06 4.04
N GLU A 123 -6.22 1.35 4.23
CA GLU A 123 -6.70 2.24 5.29
C GLU A 123 -6.48 1.63 6.68
N ASP A 124 -6.85 0.36 6.89
CA ASP A 124 -6.65 -0.32 8.17
C ASP A 124 -5.16 -0.44 8.53
N ALA A 125 -4.31 -0.79 7.56
CA ALA A 125 -2.87 -0.80 7.75
C ALA A 125 -2.31 0.62 8.02
N SER A 126 -2.76 1.64 7.29
CA SER A 126 -2.32 3.02 7.50
C SER A 126 -2.72 3.57 8.86
N LYS A 127 -3.90 3.22 9.39
CA LYS A 127 -4.35 3.60 10.74
C LYS A 127 -3.47 2.98 11.84
N ARG A 128 -2.80 1.87 11.54
CA ARG A 128 -1.84 1.21 12.45
C ARG A 128 -0.43 1.78 12.33
N CYS A 129 -0.15 2.75 11.46
CA CYS A 129 1.15 3.42 11.45
C CYS A 129 1.33 4.32 12.68
N PHE A 130 2.54 4.33 13.24
CA PHE A 130 2.96 5.34 14.21
C PHE A 130 3.81 6.35 13.46
N GLU A 131 3.19 7.37 12.87
CA GLU A 131 3.84 8.17 11.82
C GLU A 131 5.11 8.91 12.27
N GLU A 132 5.33 9.11 13.57
CA GLU A 132 6.58 9.66 14.14
C GLU A 132 7.77 8.69 14.03
N VAL A 133 7.51 7.39 13.92
CA VAL A 133 8.53 6.33 13.88
C VAL A 133 8.50 5.61 12.53
N VAL A 134 7.31 5.18 12.10
CA VAL A 134 7.07 4.39 10.89
C VAL A 134 5.75 4.80 10.24
N ASP A 135 5.86 5.44 9.07
CA ASP A 135 4.71 5.94 8.30
C ASP A 135 4.43 5.12 7.02
N ASN A 136 5.11 3.98 6.85
CA ASN A 136 5.04 3.12 5.70
C ASN A 136 4.70 1.65 6.07
N LEU A 137 4.34 0.86 5.06
CA LEU A 137 3.75 -0.46 5.15
C LEU A 137 4.72 -1.53 4.64
N CYS A 138 4.57 -2.74 5.20
CA CYS A 138 5.12 -3.97 4.64
C CYS A 138 3.98 -4.71 3.93
N ILE A 139 4.15 -5.02 2.65
CA ILE A 139 3.21 -5.88 1.91
C ILE A 139 3.91 -7.21 1.66
N VAL A 140 3.27 -8.32 2.01
CA VAL A 140 3.80 -9.67 1.80
C VAL A 140 2.92 -10.38 0.80
N PHE A 141 3.46 -10.73 -0.35
CA PHE A 141 2.85 -11.64 -1.31
C PHE A 141 3.37 -13.05 -1.06
N ASP A 142 2.49 -13.94 -0.60
CA ASP A 142 2.79 -15.36 -0.50
C ASP A 142 2.37 -16.10 -1.77
N LEU A 143 3.34 -16.66 -2.49
CA LEU A 143 3.13 -17.40 -3.72
C LEU A 143 3.09 -18.92 -3.50
N ASN A 144 2.97 -19.38 -2.24
CA ASN A 144 2.74 -20.79 -1.97
C ASN A 144 1.44 -21.27 -2.66
N ASN A 145 1.53 -22.36 -3.42
CA ASN A 145 0.47 -22.88 -4.30
C ASN A 145 -0.02 -21.91 -5.39
N PHE A 146 0.77 -20.89 -5.74
CA PHE A 146 0.45 -19.97 -6.82
C PHE A 146 0.59 -20.65 -8.19
N THR A 147 -0.43 -20.49 -9.03
CA THR A 147 -0.43 -20.94 -10.43
C THR A 147 -0.76 -19.78 -11.36
N LEU A 148 -0.58 -19.97 -12.68
CA LEU A 148 -0.90 -18.92 -13.66
C LEU A 148 -2.38 -18.50 -13.65
N SER A 149 -3.31 -19.40 -13.31
CA SER A 149 -4.73 -19.05 -13.16
C SER A 149 -5.01 -18.12 -11.98
N CYS A 150 -4.08 -18.08 -11.01
CA CYS A 150 -4.15 -17.16 -9.89
C CYS A 150 -3.71 -15.73 -10.25
N MET A 151 -3.00 -15.57 -11.38
CA MET A 151 -2.45 -14.28 -11.77
C MET A 151 -3.56 -13.31 -12.16
N ASP A 152 -3.70 -12.24 -11.37
CA ASP A 152 -4.67 -11.19 -11.59
C ASP A 152 -3.99 -9.84 -11.83
N TYR A 153 -3.63 -9.61 -13.09
CA TYR A 153 -2.93 -8.38 -13.48
C TYR A 153 -3.77 -7.11 -13.28
N GLN A 154 -5.10 -7.19 -13.35
CA GLN A 154 -5.93 -5.99 -13.18
C GLN A 154 -6.07 -5.60 -11.70
N VAL A 155 -6.23 -6.57 -10.78
CA VAL A 155 -6.17 -6.26 -9.32
C VAL A 155 -4.81 -5.64 -9.01
N LEU A 156 -3.72 -6.22 -9.52
CA LEU A 156 -2.38 -5.72 -9.24
C LEU A 156 -2.16 -4.31 -9.80
N LYS A 157 -2.64 -4.03 -11.01
CA LYS A 157 -2.64 -2.66 -11.57
C LYS A 157 -3.44 -1.69 -10.72
N ASN A 158 -4.60 -2.09 -10.20
CA ASN A 158 -5.40 -1.26 -9.31
C ASN A 158 -4.65 -0.96 -8.00
N LEU A 159 -4.00 -1.95 -7.39
CA LEU A 159 -3.17 -1.76 -6.20
C LEU A 159 -2.01 -0.78 -6.47
N ILE A 160 -1.27 -0.98 -7.56
CA ILE A 160 -0.16 -0.09 -7.96
C ILE A 160 -0.70 1.33 -8.16
N TRP A 161 -1.81 1.47 -8.89
CA TRP A 161 -2.43 2.78 -9.14
C TRP A 161 -2.85 3.49 -7.85
N LEU A 162 -3.49 2.77 -6.91
CA LEU A 162 -3.86 3.29 -5.60
C LEU A 162 -2.63 3.76 -4.82
N LEU A 163 -1.58 2.94 -4.76
CA LEU A 163 -0.32 3.27 -4.08
C LEU A 163 0.39 4.49 -4.70
N SER A 164 0.32 4.66 -6.02
CA SER A 164 0.95 5.79 -6.70
C SER A 164 0.14 7.09 -6.61
N ARG A 165 -1.20 7.02 -6.51
CA ARG A 165 -2.09 8.20 -6.61
C ARG A 165 -2.65 8.66 -5.27
N HIS A 166 -3.11 7.73 -4.45
CA HIS A 166 -3.90 8.04 -3.24
C HIS A 166 -3.18 7.64 -1.95
N TYR A 167 -2.20 6.74 -2.03
CA TYR A 167 -1.37 6.31 -0.90
C TYR A 167 0.12 6.53 -1.19
N PRO A 168 0.53 7.74 -1.66
CA PRO A 168 1.91 7.99 -2.06
C PRO A 168 2.87 7.72 -0.91
N GLU A 169 4.01 7.10 -1.23
CA GLU A 169 5.07 6.78 -0.27
C GLU A 169 4.64 5.90 0.92
N ARG A 170 3.45 5.28 0.89
CA ARG A 170 3.01 4.32 1.92
C ARG A 170 3.70 2.97 1.79
N LEU A 171 4.10 2.53 0.60
CA LEU A 171 4.87 1.29 0.47
C LEU A 171 6.29 1.49 1.02
N GLY A 172 6.64 0.75 2.07
CA GLY A 172 8.00 0.72 2.62
C GLY A 172 8.80 -0.45 2.06
N ILE A 173 8.21 -1.65 2.09
CA ILE A 173 8.79 -2.86 1.51
C ILE A 173 7.68 -3.79 0.99
N CYS A 174 7.97 -4.51 -0.08
CA CYS A 174 7.13 -5.55 -0.66
C CYS A 174 7.93 -6.86 -0.69
N LEU A 175 7.54 -7.83 0.12
CA LEU A 175 8.18 -9.15 0.17
C LEU A 175 7.43 -10.12 -0.74
N ILE A 176 8.15 -10.80 -1.62
CA ILE A 176 7.62 -11.91 -2.40
C ILE A 176 8.26 -13.18 -1.86
N ILE A 177 7.45 -14.03 -1.22
CA ILE A 177 7.88 -15.31 -0.62
C ILE A 177 7.33 -16.46 -1.44
N ASN A 178 7.99 -17.63 -1.38
CA ASN A 178 7.54 -18.88 -2.02
C ASN A 178 7.31 -18.75 -3.54
N ALA A 179 8.08 -17.89 -4.22
CA ALA A 179 7.91 -17.63 -5.64
C ALA A 179 8.29 -18.86 -6.49
N PRO A 180 7.38 -19.40 -7.33
CA PRO A 180 7.73 -20.47 -8.25
C PRO A 180 8.63 -19.96 -9.38
N ALA A 181 9.46 -20.82 -9.95
CA ALA A 181 10.46 -20.42 -10.95
C ALA A 181 9.87 -19.65 -12.15
N PHE A 182 8.66 -20.02 -12.59
CA PHE A 182 7.98 -19.35 -13.70
C PHE A 182 7.55 -17.91 -13.39
N PHE A 183 7.45 -17.52 -12.11
CA PHE A 183 7.03 -16.17 -11.71
C PHE A 183 8.01 -15.09 -12.17
N SER A 184 9.26 -15.43 -12.47
CA SER A 184 10.23 -14.53 -13.12
C SER A 184 9.69 -13.87 -14.39
N GLY A 185 8.92 -14.60 -15.20
CA GLY A 185 8.25 -14.06 -16.39
C GLY A 185 7.12 -13.09 -16.06
N CYS A 186 6.29 -13.42 -15.06
CA CYS A 186 5.24 -12.52 -14.57
C CYS A 186 5.85 -11.24 -13.99
N TRP A 187 6.92 -11.36 -13.21
CA TRP A 187 7.63 -10.23 -12.63
C TRP A 187 8.20 -9.29 -13.68
N ALA A 188 8.74 -9.82 -14.79
CA ALA A 188 9.22 -8.98 -15.90
C ALA A 188 8.11 -8.06 -16.45
N VAL A 189 6.88 -8.56 -16.55
CA VAL A 189 5.71 -7.78 -16.96
C VAL A 189 5.33 -6.74 -15.90
N ILE A 190 5.24 -7.17 -14.63
CA ILE A 190 4.84 -6.31 -13.50
C ILE A 190 5.83 -5.17 -13.31
N LYS A 191 7.13 -5.46 -13.39
CA LYS A 191 8.21 -4.48 -13.24
C LYS A 191 8.10 -3.34 -14.27
N GLY A 192 7.56 -3.61 -15.46
CA GLY A 192 7.31 -2.58 -16.47
C GLY A 192 6.23 -1.55 -16.09
N TRP A 193 5.44 -1.81 -15.04
CA TRP A 193 4.41 -0.89 -14.54
C TRP A 193 4.85 -0.09 -13.33
N LEU A 194 5.96 -0.49 -12.69
CA LEU A 194 6.47 0.14 -11.49
C LEU A 194 7.47 1.23 -11.86
N ASP A 195 7.37 2.38 -11.21
CA ASP A 195 8.46 3.34 -11.21
C ASP A 195 9.68 2.77 -10.46
N GLU A 196 10.85 3.35 -10.70
CA GLU A 196 12.12 2.87 -10.13
C GLU A 196 12.11 2.85 -8.60
N ASN A 197 11.43 3.80 -7.94
CA ASN A 197 11.36 3.83 -6.48
C ASN A 197 10.55 2.65 -5.95
N THR A 198 9.41 2.36 -6.57
CA THR A 198 8.54 1.25 -6.18
C THR A 198 9.19 -0.10 -6.49
N ALA A 199 9.83 -0.25 -7.65
CA ALA A 199 10.52 -1.49 -8.03
C ALA A 199 11.65 -1.86 -7.07
N ARG A 200 12.41 -0.88 -6.55
CA ARG A 200 13.48 -1.09 -5.57
C ARG A 200 12.98 -1.56 -4.19
N LYS A 201 11.71 -1.34 -3.88
CA LYS A 201 11.08 -1.80 -2.62
C LYS A 201 10.60 -3.25 -2.68
N VAL A 202 10.67 -3.90 -3.84
CA VAL A 202 10.29 -5.31 -4.00
C VAL A 202 11.50 -6.20 -3.71
N THR A 203 11.34 -7.14 -2.79
CA THR A 203 12.36 -8.10 -2.36
C THR A 203 11.83 -9.51 -2.53
N PHE A 204 12.57 -10.33 -3.29
CA PHE A 204 12.32 -11.76 -3.40
C PHE A 204 13.05 -12.49 -2.29
N VAL A 205 12.30 -13.16 -1.42
CA VAL A 205 12.82 -13.87 -0.26
C VAL A 205 12.79 -15.37 -0.56
N ASN A 206 13.95 -16.00 -0.56
CA ASN A 206 14.13 -17.37 -1.06
C ASN A 206 14.36 -18.40 0.07
N SER A 207 14.44 -17.95 1.33
CA SER A 207 14.59 -18.83 2.48
C SER A 207 13.96 -18.24 3.74
N GLU A 208 13.64 -19.09 4.70
CA GLU A 208 13.13 -18.66 6.01
C GLU A 208 14.16 -17.79 6.76
N MET A 209 15.46 -18.10 6.64
CA MET A 209 16.53 -17.32 7.25
C MET A 209 16.59 -15.89 6.68
N GLU A 210 16.31 -15.71 5.40
CA GLU A 210 16.19 -14.40 4.78
C GLU A 210 14.90 -13.69 5.24
N LEU A 211 13.78 -14.41 5.36
CA LEU A 211 12.52 -13.87 5.87
C LEU A 211 12.67 -13.31 7.30
N CYS A 212 13.43 -14.00 8.15
CA CYS A 212 13.76 -13.58 9.51
C CYS A 212 14.49 -12.22 9.60
N GLN A 213 15.03 -11.70 8.50
CA GLN A 213 15.60 -10.34 8.46
C GLN A 213 14.52 -9.25 8.39
N TYR A 214 13.30 -9.62 8.00
CA TYR A 214 12.20 -8.71 7.79
C TYR A 214 11.06 -8.91 8.78
N LEU A 215 10.70 -10.15 9.11
CA LEU A 215 9.61 -10.48 10.04
C LEU A 215 9.82 -11.85 10.67
N ILE A 216 9.11 -12.11 11.78
CA ILE A 216 9.11 -13.44 12.43
C ILE A 216 8.18 -14.36 11.60
N PRO A 217 8.66 -15.48 11.01
CA PRO A 217 7.86 -16.32 10.12
C PRO A 217 6.53 -16.80 10.73
N ASP A 218 6.52 -17.14 12.02
CA ASP A 218 5.36 -17.66 12.75
C ASP A 218 4.16 -16.70 12.81
N ILE A 219 4.36 -15.41 12.50
CA ILE A 219 3.26 -14.45 12.44
C ILE A 219 2.44 -14.58 11.15
N LEU A 220 2.99 -15.25 10.13
CA LEU A 220 2.32 -15.43 8.85
C LEU A 220 1.16 -16.41 9.02
N PRO A 221 -0.05 -16.05 8.54
CA PRO A 221 -1.21 -16.92 8.69
C PRO A 221 -1.05 -18.22 7.90
N THR A 222 -1.47 -19.34 8.50
CA THR A 222 -1.54 -20.66 7.85
C THR A 222 -2.98 -21.06 7.49
N ASP A 223 -3.96 -20.28 7.95
CA ASP A 223 -5.40 -20.50 7.81
C ASP A 223 -6.02 -19.80 6.60
N ILE A 224 -5.21 -19.14 5.78
CA ILE A 224 -5.64 -18.28 4.66
C ILE A 224 -4.94 -18.67 3.35
#